data_AF-A0A9R1V2L4-F1
#
_entry.id   AF-A0A9R1V2L4-F1
#
_cell.length_a   1.000
_cell.length_b   1.000
_cell.length_c   1.000
_cell.angle_alpha   90.00
_cell.angle_beta   90.00
_cell.angle_gamma   90.00
#
_symmetry.space_group_name_H-M   'P 1'
#
loop_
_entity.id
_entity.type
_entity.pdbx_description
1 polymer ?
#
loop_
_entity_poly.entity_id
_entity_poly.type
_entity_poly.pdbx_seq_one_letter_code
_entity_poly.pdbx_strand_id
1 'polypeptide(L)'
;MVSDFHKVIGKEIREQSLEMWGDKPGVILTYVGGGSLAIGMFHEFLQDPKVKIIRVQHHGNFWKDLSTLKDEKSRLIHGALTYILMNDEGNYIHDTQISNPR
;
A
#
# COMPACT_ATOMS: atom_id res chain seq x y z
N MET A 1 4.59 15.94 3.03
CA MET A 1 3.77 16.13 4.24
C MET A 1 3.30 14.80 4.85
N VAL A 2 2.31 14.08 4.28
CA VAL A 2 1.82 12.81 4.88
C VAL A 2 2.92 11.75 5.00
N SER A 3 3.68 11.53 3.91
CA SER A 3 4.80 10.59 3.93
C SER A 3 5.80 10.96 5.02
N ASP A 4 6.18 12.23 5.15
CA ASP A 4 7.15 12.70 6.13
C ASP A 4 6.75 12.41 7.58
N PHE A 5 5.47 12.58 7.91
CA PHE A 5 4.97 12.26 9.24
C PHE A 5 4.92 10.75 9.51
N HIS A 6 4.71 9.94 8.47
CA HIS A 6 4.65 8.48 8.60
C HIS A 6 6.03 7.80 8.58
N LYS A 7 7.11 8.52 8.23
CA LYS A 7 8.49 7.97 8.19
C LYS A 7 8.94 7.38 9.53
N VAL A 8 8.40 7.87 10.64
CA VAL A 8 8.74 7.38 11.99
C VAL A 8 8.47 5.88 12.12
N ILE A 9 7.45 5.35 11.45
CA ILE A 9 7.07 3.94 11.50
C ILE A 9 8.21 3.05 10.97
N GLY A 10 8.78 3.39 9.80
CA GLY A 10 9.91 2.64 9.24
C GLY A 10 11.16 2.70 10.13
N LYS A 11 11.40 3.84 10.79
CA LYS A 11 12.52 4.01 11.72
C LYS A 11 12.37 3.12 12.95
N GLU A 12 11.20 3.14 13.57
CA GLU A 12 10.89 2.30 14.73
C GLU A 12 10.99 0.81 14.39
N ILE A 13 10.47 0.38 13.23
CA ILE A 13 10.61 -1.02 12.78
C ILE A 13 12.08 -1.41 12.69
N ARG A 14 12.93 -0.55 12.11
CA ARG A 14 14.37 -0.84 11.97
C ARG A 14 15.05 -0.94 13.32
N GLU A 15 14.80 0.02 14.22
CA GLU A 15 15.38 0.06 15.56
C GLU A 15 14.95 -1.16 16.38
N GLN A 16 13.66 -1.44 16.43
CA GLN A 16 13.10 -2.58 17.17
C GLN A 16 13.56 -3.91 16.59
N SER A 17 13.67 -4.06 15.26
CA SER A 17 14.17 -5.30 14.66
C SER A 17 15.63 -5.56 15.01
N LEU A 18 16.46 -4.51 15.01
CA LEU A 18 17.86 -4.62 15.41
C LEU A 18 18.00 -4.99 16.89
N GLU A 19 17.16 -4.43 17.76
CA GLU A 19 17.13 -4.77 19.19
C GLU A 19 16.67 -6.21 19.43
N MET A 20 15.60 -6.65 18.75
CA MET A 20 14.97 -7.95 19.00
C MET A 20 15.68 -9.12 18.29
N TRP A 21 16.18 -8.90 17.08
CA TRP A 21 16.70 -9.97 16.21
C TRP A 21 18.15 -9.79 15.81
N GLY A 22 18.78 -8.66 16.15
CA GLY A 22 20.15 -8.34 15.77
C GLY A 22 20.34 -8.00 14.28
N ASP A 23 19.27 -7.97 13.50
CA ASP A 23 19.28 -7.65 12.08
C ASP A 23 17.93 -7.04 11.64
N LYS A 24 17.88 -6.53 10.41
CA LYS A 24 16.68 -5.98 9.79
C LYS A 24 15.71 -7.09 9.39
N PRO A 25 14.42 -6.78 9.18
CA PRO A 25 13.47 -7.75 8.63
C PRO A 25 13.90 -8.23 7.24
N GLY A 26 13.81 -9.52 6.95
CA GLY A 26 13.99 -10.03 5.58
C GLY A 26 12.81 -9.70 4.66
N VAL A 27 11.63 -9.44 5.24
CA VAL A 27 10.40 -9.09 4.52
C VAL A 27 9.63 -8.04 5.32
N ILE A 28 9.08 -7.04 4.63
CA ILE A 28 8.11 -6.10 5.19
C ILE A 28 6.85 -6.17 4.34
N LEU A 29 5.73 -6.47 4.98
CA LEU A 29 4.43 -6.63 4.34
C LEU A 29 3.45 -5.62 4.93
N THR A 30 2.67 -4.98 4.06
CA THR A 30 1.56 -4.14 4.50
C THR A 30 0.44 -4.08 3.48
N TYR A 31 -0.75 -3.73 3.96
CA TYR A 31 -1.90 -3.43 3.13
C TYR A 31 -1.82 -2.02 2.56
N VAL A 32 -2.19 -1.83 1.30
CA VAL A 32 -2.12 -0.57 0.57
C VAL A 32 -3.52 -0.18 0.10
N GLY A 33 -4.17 0.70 0.86
CA GLY A 33 -5.31 1.49 0.40
C GLY A 33 -4.81 2.82 -0.20
N GLY A 34 -5.01 3.94 0.52
CA GLY A 34 -4.43 5.24 0.16
C GLY A 34 -2.91 5.35 0.30
N GLY A 35 -2.23 4.32 0.82
CA GLY A 35 -0.76 4.17 0.78
C GLY A 35 0.05 4.92 1.84
N SER A 36 -0.56 5.69 2.74
CA SER A 36 0.16 6.48 3.76
C SER A 36 0.95 5.62 4.77
N LEU A 37 0.34 4.54 5.28
CA LEU A 37 1.03 3.58 6.14
C LEU A 37 2.17 2.89 5.39
N ALA A 38 1.90 2.45 4.16
CA ALA A 38 2.86 1.75 3.33
C ALA A 38 4.10 2.58 3.04
N ILE A 39 3.94 3.85 2.64
CA ILE A 39 5.07 4.73 2.34
C ILE A 39 5.90 5.02 3.59
N GLY A 40 5.28 5.13 4.76
CA GLY A 40 5.96 5.30 6.04
C GLY A 40 6.79 4.09 6.45
N MET A 41 6.19 2.90 6.37
CA MET A 41 6.87 1.64 6.70
C MET A 41 8.05 1.35 5.77
N PHE A 42 7.88 1.57 4.47
CA PHE A 42 8.90 1.20 3.48
C PHE A 42 10.06 2.18 3.41
N HIS A 43 9.87 3.43 3.87
CA HIS A 43 10.82 4.52 3.66
C HIS A 43 12.28 4.16 3.97
N GLU A 44 12.53 3.52 5.12
CA GLU A 44 13.88 3.15 5.57
C GLU A 44 14.48 1.94 4.83
N PHE A 45 13.67 1.22 4.06
CA PHE A 45 14.05 -0.07 3.45
C PHE A 45 14.03 -0.02 1.91
N LEU A 46 13.60 1.08 1.29
CA LEU A 46 13.48 1.23 -0.18
C LEU A 46 14.80 0.96 -0.93
N GLN A 47 15.94 1.26 -0.30
CA GLN A 47 17.27 1.09 -0.91
C GLN A 47 18.01 -0.15 -0.36
N ASP A 48 17.35 -0.97 0.46
CA ASP A 48 17.97 -2.15 1.03
C ASP A 48 17.60 -3.42 0.25
N PRO A 49 18.52 -3.97 -0.57
CA PRO A 49 18.22 -5.14 -1.39
C PRO A 49 18.00 -6.42 -0.58
N LYS A 50 18.36 -6.43 0.71
CA LYS A 50 18.13 -7.59 1.59
C LYS A 50 16.70 -7.64 2.12
N VAL A 51 15.94 -6.54 2.02
CA VAL A 51 14.59 -6.44 2.56
C VAL A 51 13.58 -6.52 1.42
N LYS A 52 12.77 -7.58 1.41
CA LYS A 52 11.69 -7.72 0.42
C LYS A 52 10.46 -6.93 0.85
N ILE A 53 9.98 -6.05 -0.02
CA ILE A 53 8.77 -5.26 0.23
C ILE A 53 7.57 -5.92 -0.46
N ILE A 54 6.56 -6.29 0.32
CA ILE A 54 5.31 -6.87 -0.18
C ILE A 54 4.16 -5.90 0.08
N ARG A 55 3.40 -5.61 -0.98
CA ARG A 55 2.22 -4.76 -0.95
C ARG A 55 0.99 -5.61 -1.22
N VAL A 56 0.05 -5.62 -0.29
CA VAL A 56 -1.24 -6.28 -0.45
C VAL A 56 -2.27 -5.21 -0.78
N GLN A 57 -3.06 -5.37 -1.83
CA GLN A 57 -4.16 -4.48 -2.17
C GLN A 57 -5.47 -5.27 -2.10
N HIS A 58 -6.59 -4.58 -1.91
CA HIS A 58 -7.89 -5.23 -2.02
C HIS A 58 -8.21 -5.46 -3.50
N HIS A 59 -8.62 -6.67 -3.84
CA HIS A 59 -9.01 -7.06 -5.19
C HIS A 59 -10.52 -7.31 -5.24
N GLY A 60 -11.32 -6.28 -4.96
CA GLY A 60 -12.78 -6.32 -5.04
C GLY A 60 -13.47 -7.56 -4.43
N ASN A 61 -14.71 -7.81 -4.86
CA ASN A 61 -15.45 -9.00 -4.44
C ASN A 61 -14.81 -10.26 -5.05
N PHE A 62 -14.51 -11.25 -4.21
CA PHE A 62 -13.97 -12.59 -4.56
C PHE A 62 -14.75 -13.37 -5.64
N TRP A 63 -15.93 -12.89 -6.04
CA TRP A 63 -16.90 -13.59 -6.91
C TRP A 63 -17.15 -12.91 -8.26
N LYS A 64 -16.54 -11.76 -8.54
CA LYS A 64 -16.67 -11.10 -9.85
C LYS A 64 -15.40 -11.32 -10.65
N ASP A 65 -15.54 -11.77 -11.89
CA ASP A 65 -14.42 -11.97 -12.82
C ASP A 65 -13.60 -10.68 -12.93
N LEU A 66 -12.38 -10.72 -12.39
CA LEU A 66 -11.45 -9.59 -12.28
C LEU A 66 -10.75 -9.30 -13.62
N SER A 67 -11.10 -10.01 -14.70
CA SER A 67 -10.60 -9.78 -16.07
C SER A 67 -10.93 -8.38 -16.63
N THR A 68 -11.87 -7.67 -16.01
CA THR A 68 -12.31 -6.30 -16.36
C THR A 68 -11.52 -5.19 -15.66
N LEU A 69 -10.70 -5.48 -14.64
CA LEU A 69 -9.84 -4.50 -13.98
C LEU A 69 -8.56 -4.29 -14.81
N LYS A 70 -8.71 -3.67 -15.97
CA LYS A 70 -7.62 -3.27 -16.86
C LYS A 70 -7.56 -1.76 -16.91
N ASP A 71 -6.98 -1.13 -15.90
CA ASP A 71 -6.51 0.24 -16.16
C ASP A 71 -5.15 0.49 -15.53
N GLU A 72 -4.14 0.53 -16.40
CA GLU A 72 -2.76 0.93 -16.10
C GLU A 72 -2.56 2.43 -16.41
N LYS A 73 -3.63 3.18 -16.65
CA LYS A 73 -3.54 4.61 -16.97
C LYS A 73 -3.72 5.47 -15.73
N SER A 74 -2.81 6.41 -15.53
CA SER A 74 -2.94 7.41 -14.48
C SER A 74 -4.10 8.37 -14.75
N ARG A 75 -4.75 8.84 -13.68
CA ARG A 75 -5.91 9.74 -13.69
C ARG A 75 -5.82 10.74 -12.54
N LEU A 76 -6.37 11.93 -12.73
CA LEU A 76 -6.50 12.93 -11.69
C LEU A 76 -7.75 12.65 -10.86
N ILE A 77 -7.60 12.41 -9.56
CA ILE A 77 -8.71 12.23 -8.62
C ILE A 77 -8.34 12.86 -7.27
N HIS A 78 -9.28 13.56 -6.64
CA HIS A 78 -9.06 14.29 -5.38
C HIS A 78 -7.79 15.16 -5.37
N GLY A 79 -7.42 15.73 -6.53
CA GLY A 79 -6.24 16.58 -6.67
C GLY A 79 -4.90 15.84 -6.84
N ALA A 80 -4.90 14.51 -6.99
CA ALA A 80 -3.70 13.70 -7.20
C ALA A 80 -3.75 12.90 -8.50
N LEU A 81 -2.65 12.88 -9.25
CA LEU A 81 -2.47 11.97 -10.39
C LEU A 81 -2.08 10.60 -9.87
N THR A 82 -2.98 9.63 -9.96
CA THR A 82 -2.80 8.27 -9.41
C THR A 82 -3.50 7.22 -10.29
N TYR A 83 -3.30 5.95 -9.98
CA TYR A 83 -4.00 4.84 -10.61
C TYR A 83 -5.27 4.52 -9.82
N ILE A 84 -6.38 4.30 -10.52
CA ILE A 84 -7.68 3.95 -9.94
C ILE A 84 -8.35 2.85 -10.76
N LEU A 85 -9.21 2.08 -10.10
CA LEU A 85 -10.06 1.11 -10.77
C LEU A 85 -11.32 1.81 -11.30
N MET A 86 -11.61 1.59 -12.58
CA MET A 86 -12.82 2.08 -13.24
C MET A 86 -13.53 0.91 -13.93
N ASN A 87 -14.83 1.06 -14.15
CA ASN A 87 -15.58 0.14 -14.99
C ASN A 87 -15.42 0.53 -16.47
N ASP A 88 -15.95 -0.30 -17.37
CA ASP A 88 -15.88 -0.08 -18.82
C ASP A 88 -16.58 1.22 -19.28
N GLU A 89 -17.47 1.78 -18.45
CA GLU A 89 -18.17 3.04 -18.72
C GLU A 89 -17.35 4.28 -18.30
N GLY A 90 -16.16 4.08 -17.73
CA GLY A 90 -15.31 5.14 -17.21
C GLY A 90 -15.75 5.70 -15.86
N ASN A 91 -16.68 5.02 -15.18
CA ASN A 91 -17.12 5.37 -13.83
C ASN A 91 -16.15 4.78 -12.79
N TYR A 92 -15.89 5.54 -11.74
CA TYR A 92 -15.11 5.08 -10.59
C TYR A 92 -15.78 3.87 -9.92
N ILE A 93 -15.03 2.79 -9.73
CA ILE A 93 -15.50 1.66 -8.95
C ILE A 93 -15.24 1.97 -7.48
N HIS A 94 -16.32 2.07 -6.69
CA HIS A 94 -16.18 2.26 -5.26
C HIS A 94 -15.63 0.98 -4.62
N ASP A 95 -14.43 1.08 -4.06
CA ASP A 95 -13.86 0.02 -3.23
C ASP A 95 -14.78 -0.23 -2.03
N THR A 96 -15.45 -1.38 -2.00
CA THR A 96 -16.34 -1.75 -0.89
C THR A 96 -15.47 -2.36 0.19
N GLN A 97 -15.00 -1.53 1.12
CA GLN A 97 -14.17 -2.01 2.22
C GLN A 97 -15.03 -2.68 3.28
N ILE A 98 -14.78 -3.97 3.54
CA ILE A 98 -15.26 -4.64 4.75
C ILE A 98 -14.32 -4.23 5.90
N SER A 99 -14.38 -2.97 6.33
CA SER A 99 -13.84 -2.57 7.62
C SER A 99 -14.88 -2.92 8.66
N ASN A 100 -14.76 -4.08 9.31
CA ASN A 100 -15.65 -4.44 10.41
C ASN A 100 -15.43 -3.41 11.54
N PRO A 101 -16.42 -2.56 11.88
CA PRO A 101 -16.31 -1.70 13.04
C PRO A 101 -16.53 -2.60 14.26
N ARG A 102 -15.44 -3.01 14.91
CA ARG A 102 -15.54 -3.41 16.31
C ARG A 102 -15.67 -2.17 17.17
#